data_AF-A0A1D9HAI9-F1
#
_entry.id   AF-A0A1D9HAI9-F1
#
_cell.length_a   1.000
_cell.length_b   1.000
_cell.length_c   1.000
_cell.angle_alpha   90.00
_cell.angle_beta   90.00
_cell.angle_gamma   90.00
#
_symmetry.space_group_name_H-M   'P 1'
#
loop_
_entity.id
_entity.type
_entity.pdbx_description
1 polymer ?
#
loop_
_entity_poly.entity_id
_entity_poly.type
_entity_poly.pdbx_seq_one_letter_code
_entity_poly.pdbx_strand_id
1 'polypeptide(L)' 'MLNVQFSDGTQSTIVSYFASPQDSSVFANLGEVDASDARWAAFYESLPELARSGMPVPTK' A
#
# COMPACT_ATOMS: atom_id res chain seq x y z
N MET A 1 0.09 -10.66 2.12
CA MET A 1 -0.54 -9.51 2.78
C MET A 1 0.46 -8.37 2.84
N LEU A 2 0.08 -7.21 2.30
CA LEU A 2 0.87 -5.99 2.20
C LEU A 2 0.32 -4.96 3.16
N ASN A 3 1.16 -4.41 4.04
CA ASN A 3 0.73 -3.38 4.99
C ASN A 3 0.72 -2.02 4.30
N VAL A 4 -0.42 -1.35 4.30
CA VAL A 4 -0.61 -0.09 3.59
C VAL A 4 -1.30 0.94 4.46
N GLN A 5 -1.18 2.21 4.07
CA GLN A 5 -2.01 3.29 4.55
C GLN A 5 -2.95 3.74 3.45
N PHE A 6 -4.22 3.91 3.80
CA PHE A 6 -5.20 4.56 2.94
C PHE A 6 -5.28 6.06 3.18
N SER A 7 -5.73 6.81 2.18
CA SER A 7 -5.95 8.27 2.30
C SER A 7 -6.91 8.63 3.42
N ASP A 8 -7.92 7.78 3.64
CA ASP A 8 -9.02 7.98 4.57
C ASP A 8 -9.67 6.62 4.95
N GLY A 9 -10.72 6.68 5.78
CA GLY A 9 -11.43 5.52 6.27
C GLY A 9 -12.27 4.76 5.22
N THR A 10 -12.42 5.27 3.99
CA THR A 10 -13.12 4.54 2.91
C THR A 10 -12.28 3.41 2.34
N GLN A 11 -10.97 3.44 2.61
CA GLN A 11 -10.00 2.46 2.11
C GLN A 11 -9.95 2.37 0.57
N SER A 12 -10.29 3.44 -0.15
CA SER A 12 -10.32 3.43 -1.62
C SER A 12 -8.96 3.65 -2.27
N THR A 13 -8.10 4.47 -1.66
CA THR A 13 -6.82 4.90 -2.24
C THR A 13 -5.66 4.61 -1.30
N ILE A 14 -4.65 3.89 -1.78
CA ILE A 14 -3.40 3.64 -1.04
C ILE A 14 -2.46 4.82 -1.23
N VAL A 15 -1.88 5.32 -0.13
CA VAL A 15 -0.94 6.45 -0.13
C VAL A 15 0.43 6.07 0.43
N SER A 16 0.56 4.94 1.12
CA SER A 16 1.85 4.45 1.62
C SER A 16 1.86 2.94 1.75
N TYR A 17 3.07 2.37 1.68
CA TYR A 17 3.37 0.96 1.91
C TYR A 17 4.40 0.84 3.04
N PHE A 18 4.22 -0.17 3.88
CA PHE A 18 5.16 -0.49 4.94
C PHE A 18 5.60 -1.95 4.86
N ALA A 19 6.91 -2.18 5.01
CA ALA A 19 7.47 -3.52 5.06
C ALA A 19 7.10 -4.30 6.35
N SER A 20 6.41 -3.65 7.30
CA SER A 20 5.89 -4.24 8.53
C SER A 20 4.63 -3.53 9.00
N PRO A 21 3.81 -4.14 9.88
CA PRO A 21 2.71 -3.46 10.55
C PRO A 21 3.18 -2.18 11.26
N GLN A 22 2.33 -1.16 11.29
CA GLN A 22 2.58 0.14 11.93
C GLN A 22 1.66 0.35 13.13
N ASP A 23 2.04 1.29 14.02
CA ASP A 23 1.23 1.67 15.17
C ASP A 23 0.03 2.53 14.75
N SER A 24 -1.18 2.03 15.00
CA SER A 24 -2.44 2.73 14.69
C SER A 24 -2.69 4.01 15.50
N SER A 25 -1.96 4.22 16.60
CA SER A 25 -2.02 5.47 17.36
C SER A 25 -1.23 6.61 16.69
N VAL A 26 -0.30 6.26 15.80
CA VAL A 26 0.56 7.19 15.06
C VAL A 26 0.09 7.35 13.61
N PHE A 27 -0.25 6.23 12.95
CA PHE A 27 -0.70 6.22 11.57
C PHE A 27 -2.18 5.86 11.48
N ALA A 28 -2.99 6.78 10.96
CA ALA A 28 -4.41 6.52 10.70
C ALA A 28 -4.60 5.70 9.42
N ASN A 29 -5.77 5.07 9.29
CA ASN A 29 -6.23 4.36 8.08
C ASN A 29 -5.28 3.25 7.62
N LEU A 30 -4.68 2.53 8.57
CA LEU A 30 -3.89 1.34 8.28
C LEU A 30 -4.81 0.20 7.80
N GLY A 31 -4.29 -0.61 6.90
CA GLY A 31 -4.92 -1.87 6.54
C GLY A 31 -3.98 -2.77 5.76
N GLU A 32 -4.52 -3.89 5.32
CA GLU A 32 -3.78 -4.89 4.57
C GLU A 32 -4.48 -5.19 3.24
N VAL A 33 -3.68 -5.37 2.19
CA VAL A 33 -4.16 -5.79 0.87
C VAL A 33 -3.36 -6.98 0.36
N ASP A 34 -3.89 -7.69 -0.63
CA ASP A 34 -3.14 -8.71 -1.36
C ASP A 34 -2.37 -8.09 -2.54
N ALA A 35 -1.31 -8.74 -3.01
CA ALA A 35 -0.58 -8.28 -4.19
C ALA A 35 -1.44 -8.30 -5.48
N SER A 36 -2.55 -9.03 -5.48
CA SER A 36 -3.54 -9.04 -6.57
C SER A 36 -4.63 -7.94 -6.44
N ASP A 37 -4.56 -7.08 -5.42
CA ASP A 37 -5.51 -5.98 -5.23
C ASP A 37 -5.28 -4.87 -6.28
N ALA A 38 -6.34 -4.46 -6.97
CA ALA A 38 -6.24 -3.42 -8.00
C ALA A 38 -5.73 -2.07 -7.44
N ARG A 39 -6.00 -1.77 -6.17
CA ARG A 39 -5.52 -0.55 -5.51
C ARG A 39 -4.00 -0.62 -5.30
N TRP A 40 -3.46 -1.81 -5.06
CA TRP A 40 -2.01 -2.02 -4.97
C TRP A 40 -1.33 -1.77 -6.30
N ALA A 41 -1.88 -2.31 -7.40
CA ALA A 41 -1.36 -2.08 -8.74
C ALA A 41 -1.32 -0.58 -9.09
N ALA A 42 -2.43 0.12 -8.86
CA ALA A 42 -2.53 1.56 -9.11
C ALA A 42 -1.50 2.39 -8.30
N PHE A 43 -1.33 2.07 -7.01
CA PHE A 43 -0.31 2.72 -6.18
C PHE A 43 1.10 2.42 -6.67
N TYR A 44 1.41 1.14 -6.92
CA TYR A 44 2.72 0.70 -7.39
C TYR A 44 3.11 1.38 -8.71
N GLU A 45 2.17 1.49 -9.67
CA GLU A 45 2.38 2.14 -10.97
C GLU A 45 2.54 3.66 -10.87
N SER A 46 1.97 4.30 -9.84
CA SER A 46 2.13 5.74 -9.61
C SER A 46 3.53 6.15 -9.15
N LEU A 47 4.33 5.20 -8.64
CA LEU A 47 5.66 5.47 -8.11
C LEU A 47 6.75 5.44 -9.20
N PRO A 48 7.79 6.29 -9.09
CA PRO A 48 8.97 6.19 -9.94
C PRO A 48 9.64 4.82 -9.85
N GLU A 49 10.33 4.39 -10.92
CA GLU A 49 10.95 3.06 -10.99
C GLU A 49 11.86 2.75 -9.80
N LEU A 50 12.69 3.72 -9.39
CA LEU A 50 13.60 3.56 -8.24
C LEU A 50 12.85 3.30 -6.93
N ALA A 51 11.69 3.93 -6.73
CA ALA A 51 10.88 3.77 -5.52
C ALA A 51 10.20 2.39 -5.47
N ARG A 52 9.97 1.77 -6.62
CA ARG A 52 9.40 0.41 -6.73
C ARG A 52 10.42 -0.70 -6.46
N SER A 53 11.70 -0.37 -6.43
CA SER A 53 12.78 -1.33 -6.19
C SER A 53 12.62 -2.02 -4.82
N GLY A 54 12.49 -3.34 -4.83
CA GLY A 54 12.30 -4.14 -3.61
C GLY A 54 10.88 -4.15 -3.06
N MET A 55 9.91 -3.50 -3.71
CA MET A 55 8.49 -3.61 -3.36
C MET A 55 7.87 -4.89 -3.98
N PRO A 56 6.84 -5.47 -3.34
CA PRO A 56 6.11 -6.59 -3.93
C PRO A 56 5.44 -6.21 -5.26
N VAL A 57 5.78 -6.94 -6.32
CA VAL A 57 5.21 -6.70 -7.65
C VAL A 57 3.73 -7.09 -7.66
N PRO A 58 2.83 -6.26 -8.23
CA PRO A 58 1.43 -6.63 -8.42
C PRO A 58 1.30 -7.92 -9.24
N THR A 59 0.33 -8.77 -8.90
CA THR A 59 0.15 -10.10 -9.53
C THR A 59 -1.06 -10.20 -10.45
N LYS A 60 -1.81 -9.11 -10.63
CA LYS A 60 -2.94 -8.98 -11.55
C LYS A 60 -2.93 -7.63 -12.25
#